data_AF-A0A2T1CUF6-F1
#
_entry.id   AF-A0A2T1CUF6-F1
#
_cell.length_a   1.000
_cell.length_b   1.000
_cell.length_c   1.000
_cell.angle_alpha   90.00
_cell.angle_beta   90.00
_cell.angle_gamma   90.00
#
_symmetry.space_group_name_H-M   'P 1'
#
loop_
_entity.id
_entity.type
_entity.pdbx_description
1 polymer ?
#
loop_
_entity_poly.entity_id
_entity_poly.type
_entity_poly.pdbx_seq_one_letter_code
_entity_poly.pdbx_strand_id
1 'polypeptide(L)'
;MLSTSHNRAYQDFLTLLTKFVEKLAKQEQESPQSEIEQNFHELSSWFAENVAQLSSQDLPPAIASRWQGVQTEILREFKLLSTDILFLAASRQQTTQLKRLKSINERLTKLISYCQIMLKNDN
;
A
#
# COMPACT_ATOMS: atom_id res chain seq x y z
N MET A 1 -5.09 -16.20 15.31
CA MET A 1 -4.64 -14.82 15.45
C MET A 1 -3.29 -14.68 14.76
N LEU A 2 -3.01 -13.50 14.21
CA LEU A 2 -1.71 -13.16 13.66
C LEU A 2 -0.69 -13.04 14.81
N SER A 3 0.62 -13.13 14.50
CA SER A 3 1.63 -12.81 15.50
C SER A 3 1.64 -11.30 15.78
N THR A 4 2.20 -10.90 16.92
CA THR A 4 2.34 -9.47 17.28
C THR A 4 3.11 -8.67 16.22
N SER A 5 4.15 -9.27 15.61
CA SER A 5 4.91 -8.64 14.54
C SER A 5 4.08 -8.39 13.27
N HIS A 6 3.28 -9.39 12.85
CA HIS A 6 2.38 -9.24 11.70
C HIS A 6 1.32 -8.16 11.94
N ASN A 7 0.68 -8.18 13.10
CA ASN A 7 -0.32 -7.17 13.45
C ASN A 7 0.24 -5.76 13.42
N ARG A 8 1.39 -5.56 14.07
CA ARG A 8 2.05 -4.25 14.10
C ARG A 8 2.40 -3.78 12.69
N ALA A 9 2.98 -4.65 11.86
CA ALA A 9 3.31 -4.33 10.49
C ALA A 9 2.07 -3.92 9.67
N TYR A 10 0.95 -4.64 9.77
CA TYR A 10 -0.27 -4.27 9.04
C TYR A 10 -0.94 -3.00 9.58
N GLN A 11 -0.85 -2.73 10.89
CA GLN A 11 -1.40 -1.52 11.50
C GLN A 11 -0.58 -0.27 11.12
N ASP A 12 0.74 -0.38 11.16
CA ASP A 12 1.65 0.68 10.74
C ASP A 12 1.50 0.92 9.23
N PHE A 13 1.40 -0.14 8.42
CA PHE A 13 1.18 -0.02 6.98
C PHE A 13 -0.15 0.66 6.66
N LEU A 14 -1.24 0.25 7.32
CA LEU A 14 -2.55 0.89 7.18
C LEU A 14 -2.47 2.39 7.47
N THR A 15 -1.79 2.77 8.57
CA THR A 15 -1.60 4.17 8.95
C THR A 15 -0.84 4.94 7.88
N LEU A 16 0.24 4.38 7.34
CA LEU A 16 1.05 5.00 6.29
C LEU A 16 0.27 5.15 4.98
N LEU A 17 -0.51 4.14 4.59
CA LEU A 17 -1.39 4.20 3.42
C LEU A 17 -2.45 5.30 3.55
N THR A 18 -3.12 5.39 4.71
CA THR A 18 -4.12 6.44 4.96
C THR A 18 -3.50 7.83 4.91
N LYS A 19 -2.32 8.03 5.53
CA LYS A 19 -1.57 9.29 5.44
C LYS A 19 -1.19 9.63 4.00
N PHE A 20 -0.80 8.63 3.20
CA PHE A 20 -0.45 8.84 1.80
C PHE A 20 -1.68 9.25 0.96
N VAL A 21 -2.85 8.64 1.18
CA VAL A 21 -4.13 9.06 0.58
C VAL A 21 -4.47 10.51 0.93
N GLU A 22 -4.35 10.89 2.21
CA GLU A 22 -4.60 12.27 2.65
C GLU A 22 -3.66 13.28 2.00
N LYS A 23 -2.38 12.93 1.84
CA LYS A 23 -1.40 13.75 1.13
C LYS A 23 -1.78 13.90 -0.35
N LEU A 24 -2.11 12.80 -1.03
CA LEU A 24 -2.54 12.85 -2.44
C LEU A 24 -3.77 13.73 -2.65
N ALA A 25 -4.79 13.62 -1.80
CA ALA A 25 -6.00 14.43 -1.89
C ALA A 25 -5.73 15.92 -1.71
N LYS A 26 -4.76 16.29 -0.87
CA LYS A 26 -4.33 17.69 -0.68
C LYS A 26 -3.52 18.22 -1.87
N GLN A 27 -2.87 17.35 -2.63
CA GLN A 27 -1.99 17.73 -3.74
C GLN A 27 -2.69 17.95 -5.08
N GLU A 28 -3.98 17.60 -5.20
CA GLU A 28 -4.78 17.87 -6.41
C GLU A 28 -4.93 19.38 -6.72
N GLN A 29 -4.47 20.28 -5.85
CA GLN A 29 -4.66 21.72 -6.01
C GLN A 29 -3.42 22.54 -6.41
N GLU A 30 -2.17 22.20 -6.05
CA GLU A 30 -1.03 23.11 -6.36
C GLU A 30 0.40 22.53 -6.20
N SER A 31 0.60 21.27 -5.79
CA SER A 31 1.94 20.75 -5.46
C SER A 31 2.69 20.17 -6.67
N PRO A 32 4.04 20.29 -6.70
CA PRO A 32 4.86 19.65 -7.72
C PRO A 32 4.79 18.12 -7.60
N GLN A 33 4.78 17.47 -8.76
CA GLN A 33 4.79 16.02 -8.90
C GLN A 33 5.93 15.31 -8.14
N SER A 34 7.05 16.00 -7.90
CA SER A 34 8.20 15.50 -7.13
C SER A 34 7.87 15.18 -5.67
N GLU A 35 6.89 15.85 -5.06
CA GLU A 35 6.49 15.58 -3.68
C GLU A 35 5.74 14.24 -3.56
N ILE A 36 4.96 13.85 -4.57
CA ILE A 36 4.28 12.54 -4.60
C ILE A 36 5.33 11.43 -4.64
N GLU A 37 6.35 11.58 -5.49
CA GLU A 37 7.43 10.61 -5.63
C GLU A 37 8.23 10.46 -4.34
N GLN A 38 8.55 11.57 -3.67
CA GLN A 38 9.27 11.55 -2.39
C GLN A 38 8.44 10.84 -1.30
N ASN A 39 7.17 11.22 -1.14
CA ASN A 39 6.28 10.58 -0.18
C ASN A 39 6.10 9.08 -0.46
N PHE A 40 6.03 8.71 -1.75
CA PHE A 40 5.94 7.31 -2.15
C PHE A 40 7.24 6.55 -1.91
N HIS A 41 8.39 7.19 -2.09
CA HIS A 41 9.70 6.59 -1.82
C HIS A 41 9.83 6.18 -0.35
N GLU A 42 9.44 7.07 0.59
CA GLU A 42 9.42 6.76 2.02
C GLU A 42 8.50 5.57 2.35
N LEU A 43 7.28 5.58 1.79
CA LEU A 43 6.32 4.47 1.94
C LEU A 43 6.87 3.16 1.38
N SER A 44 7.51 3.21 0.22
CA SER A 44 8.08 2.06 -0.47
C SER A 44 9.25 1.43 0.30
N SER A 45 10.15 2.26 0.83
CA SER A 45 11.27 1.79 1.66
C SER A 45 10.74 1.11 2.92
N TRP A 46 9.80 1.74 3.62
CA TRP A 46 9.20 1.15 4.81
C TRP A 46 8.47 -0.16 4.51
N PHE A 47 7.71 -0.23 3.41
CA PHE A 47 7.02 -1.45 2.98
C PHE A 47 7.98 -2.61 2.71
N ALA A 48 9.08 -2.34 2.01
CA ALA A 48 10.09 -3.34 1.66
C ALA A 48 10.75 -3.96 2.90
N GLU A 49 10.94 -3.15 3.95
CA GLU A 49 11.56 -3.58 5.21
C GLU A 49 10.59 -4.29 6.15
N ASN A 50 9.33 -3.84 6.22
CA ASN A 50 8.41 -4.23 7.32
C ASN A 50 7.26 -5.14 6.88
N VAL A 51 6.83 -5.09 5.62
CA VAL A 51 5.70 -5.89 5.12
C VAL A 51 6.17 -6.95 4.15
N ALA A 52 7.08 -6.62 3.23
CA ALA A 52 7.54 -7.56 2.21
C ALA A 52 8.37 -8.72 2.78
N GLN A 53 9.02 -8.52 3.94
CA GLN A 53 9.82 -9.55 4.63
C GLN A 53 9.00 -10.45 5.56
N LEU A 54 7.70 -10.20 5.72
CA LEU A 54 6.85 -11.03 6.59
C LEU A 54 6.80 -12.47 6.05
N SER A 55 6.74 -13.43 6.96
CA SER A 55 6.81 -14.86 6.67
C SER A 55 5.72 -15.62 7.41
N SER A 56 5.17 -16.63 6.76
CA SER A 56 4.17 -17.52 7.37
C SER A 56 4.74 -18.52 8.38
N GLN A 57 6.07 -18.59 8.53
CA GLN A 57 6.74 -19.58 9.40
C GLN A 57 6.28 -19.51 10.86
N ASP A 58 6.01 -18.29 11.35
CA ASP A 58 5.56 -18.06 12.73
C ASP A 58 4.03 -18.04 12.89
N LEU A 59 3.29 -18.40 11.83
CA LEU A 59 1.83 -18.42 11.84
C LEU A 59 1.29 -19.83 12.04
N PRO A 60 0.19 -20.00 12.80
CA PRO A 60 -0.49 -21.28 12.90
C PRO A 60 -0.94 -21.80 11.51
N PRO A 61 -0.84 -23.12 11.24
CA PRO A 61 -1.22 -23.69 9.93
C PRO A 61 -2.64 -23.33 9.48
N ALA A 62 -3.57 -23.19 10.43
CA ALA A 62 -4.96 -22.81 10.17
C ALA A 62 -5.12 -21.42 9.54
N ILE A 63 -4.12 -20.53 9.67
CA ILE A 63 -4.18 -19.14 9.19
C ILE A 63 -3.12 -18.89 8.10
N ALA A 64 -2.02 -19.64 8.11
CA ALA A 64 -0.89 -19.48 7.19
C ALA A 64 -1.30 -19.43 5.71
N SER A 65 -2.17 -20.35 5.26
CA SER A 65 -2.63 -20.39 3.86
C SER A 65 -3.41 -19.15 3.45
N ARG A 66 -4.38 -18.73 4.27
CA ARG A 66 -5.16 -17.50 4.04
C ARG A 66 -4.27 -16.26 4.06
N TRP A 67 -3.36 -16.20 5.03
CA TRP A 67 -2.39 -15.12 5.16
C TRP A 67 -1.52 -15.01 3.89
N GLN A 68 -0.98 -16.12 3.41
CA GLN A 68 -0.11 -16.14 2.24
C GLN A 68 -0.84 -15.69 0.97
N GLY A 69 -2.12 -16.06 0.82
CA GLY A 69 -2.97 -15.58 -0.26
C GLY A 69 -3.09 -14.05 -0.26
N VAL A 70 -3.50 -13.47 0.87
CA VAL A 70 -3.65 -12.01 0.99
C VAL A 70 -2.31 -11.28 0.91
N GLN A 71 -1.25 -11.84 1.49
CA GLN A 71 0.10 -11.27 1.39
C GLN A 71 0.56 -11.19 -0.08
N THR A 72 0.25 -12.22 -0.88
CA THR A 72 0.52 -12.21 -2.33
C THR A 72 -0.23 -11.09 -3.04
N GLU A 73 -1.49 -10.85 -2.67
CA GLU A 73 -2.29 -9.74 -3.21
C GLU A 73 -1.73 -8.37 -2.81
N ILE A 74 -1.31 -8.20 -1.55
CA ILE A 74 -0.66 -6.98 -1.06
C ILE A 74 0.61 -6.68 -1.85
N LEU A 75 1.51 -7.66 -2.00
CA LEU A 75 2.74 -7.51 -2.78
C LEU A 75 2.45 -7.12 -4.24
N ARG A 76 1.44 -7.76 -4.85
CA ARG A 76 1.04 -7.48 -6.23
C ARG A 76 0.47 -6.07 -6.39
N GLU A 77 -0.49 -5.68 -5.56
CA GLU A 77 -1.12 -4.36 -5.64
C GLU A 77 -0.11 -3.25 -5.33
N PHE A 78 0.85 -3.48 -4.42
CA PHE A 78 1.92 -2.52 -4.14
C PHE A 78 2.84 -2.31 -5.35
N LYS A 79 3.23 -3.39 -6.05
CA LYS A 79 4.01 -3.28 -7.28
C LYS A 79 3.28 -2.52 -8.39
N LEU A 80 1.96 -2.72 -8.52
CA LEU A 80 1.13 -1.99 -9.47
C LEU A 80 1.02 -0.51 -9.09
N LEU A 81 0.88 -0.20 -7.80
CA LEU A 81 0.93 1.16 -7.28
C LEU A 81 2.24 1.87 -7.65
N SER A 82 3.40 1.23 -7.42
CA SER A 82 4.70 1.78 -7.83
C SER A 82 4.76 2.11 -9.33
N THR A 83 4.17 1.24 -10.14
CA THR A 83 4.11 1.41 -11.60
C THR A 83 3.22 2.60 -11.98
N ASP A 84 2.07 2.76 -11.33
CA ASP A 84 1.16 3.88 -11.58
C ASP A 84 1.77 5.22 -11.15
N ILE A 85 2.52 5.26 -10.05
CA ILE A 85 3.26 6.45 -9.60
C ILE A 85 4.33 6.86 -10.61
N LEU A 86 5.12 5.90 -11.11
CA LEU A 86 6.11 6.16 -12.16
C LEU A 86 5.46 6.68 -13.44
N PHE A 87 4.33 6.11 -13.85
CA PHE A 87 3.62 6.59 -15.03
C PHE A 87 2.96 7.96 -14.83
N LEU A 88 2.47 8.24 -13.62
CA LEU A 88 2.00 9.57 -13.27
C LEU A 88 3.14 10.57 -13.50
N ALA A 89 4.31 10.33 -12.89
CA ALA A 89 5.54 11.14 -12.99
C ALA A 89 5.96 11.46 -14.44
N ALA A 90 5.89 10.46 -15.32
CA ALA A 90 6.25 10.63 -16.72
C ALA A 90 5.16 11.31 -17.58
N SER A 91 3.92 11.43 -17.07
CA SER A 91 2.77 11.89 -17.86
C SER A 91 2.76 13.41 -18.00
N ARG A 92 2.72 13.88 -19.26
CA ARG A 92 2.61 15.30 -19.61
C ARG A 92 1.19 15.75 -19.98
N GLN A 93 0.28 14.81 -20.22
CA GLN A 93 -1.10 15.09 -20.59
C GLN A 93 -2.00 15.00 -19.35
N GLN A 94 -2.79 16.05 -19.11
CA GLN A 94 -3.70 16.14 -17.96
C GLN A 94 -4.70 14.96 -17.93
N THR A 95 -5.26 14.57 -19.08
CA THR A 95 -6.18 13.44 -19.18
C THR A 95 -5.55 12.10 -18.74
N THR A 96 -4.27 11.90 -19.05
CA THR A 96 -3.51 10.72 -18.63
C THR A 96 -3.14 10.79 -17.15
N GLN A 97 -2.79 11.97 -16.63
CA GLN A 97 -2.54 12.18 -15.19
C GLN A 97 -3.79 11.85 -14.36
N LEU A 98 -4.96 12.35 -14.75
CA LEU A 98 -6.23 12.05 -14.06
C LEU A 98 -6.56 10.55 -14.05
N LYS A 99 -6.34 9.84 -15.17
CA LYS A 99 -6.49 8.38 -15.22
C LYS A 99 -5.54 7.66 -14.27
N ARG A 100 -4.29 8.12 -14.17
CA ARG A 100 -3.29 7.54 -13.26
C ARG A 100 -3.62 7.80 -11.80
N LEU A 101 -4.04 9.03 -11.45
CA LEU A 101 -4.51 9.35 -10.09
C LEU A 101 -5.70 8.48 -9.68
N LYS A 102 -6.64 8.24 -10.59
CA LYS A 102 -7.75 7.30 -10.34
C LYS A 102 -7.24 5.88 -10.06
N SER A 103 -6.34 5.35 -10.90
CA SER A 103 -5.75 4.02 -10.68
C SER A 103 -5.04 3.95 -9.33
N ILE A 104 -4.23 4.96 -8.99
CA ILE A 104 -3.53 5.06 -7.70
C ILE A 104 -4.52 4.98 -6.53
N ASN A 105 -5.60 5.77 -6.56
CA ASN A 105 -6.62 5.74 -5.52
C ASN A 105 -7.32 4.37 -5.39
N GLU A 106 -7.60 3.71 -6.52
CA GLU A 106 -8.15 2.34 -6.52
C GLU A 106 -7.17 1.32 -5.89
N ARG A 107 -5.87 1.41 -6.21
CA ARG A 107 -4.83 0.55 -5.61
C ARG A 107 -4.72 0.76 -4.10
N LEU A 108 -4.68 2.02 -3.66
CA LEU A 108 -4.60 2.37 -2.24
C LEU A 108 -5.81 1.86 -1.46
N THR A 109 -7.00 1.99 -2.03
CA THR A 109 -8.25 1.46 -1.44
C THR A 109 -8.18 -0.06 -1.24
N LYS A 110 -7.67 -0.80 -2.23
CA LYS A 110 -7.48 -2.25 -2.10
C LYS A 110 -6.45 -2.62 -1.04
N LEU A 111 -5.29 -1.96 -1.03
CA LEU A 111 -4.24 -2.20 -0.04
C LEU A 111 -4.75 -1.96 1.39
N ILE A 112 -5.47 -0.86 1.61
CA ILE A 112 -6.14 -0.55 2.88
C ILE A 112 -7.12 -1.67 3.25
N SER A 113 -7.93 -2.13 2.30
CA SER A 113 -8.91 -3.20 2.52
C SER A 113 -8.23 -4.52 2.91
N TYR A 114 -7.11 -4.88 2.28
CA TYR A 114 -6.35 -6.08 2.67
C TYR A 114 -5.75 -5.97 4.07
N CYS A 115 -5.22 -4.81 4.45
CA CYS A 115 -4.74 -4.56 5.81
C CYS A 115 -5.88 -4.72 6.83
N GLN A 116 -7.06 -4.15 6.54
CA GLN A 116 -8.24 -4.29 7.38
C GLN A 116 -8.73 -5.75 7.49
N ILE A 117 -8.69 -6.50 6.38
CA ILE A 117 -9.02 -7.93 6.40
C ILE A 117 -8.07 -8.68 7.32
N MET A 118 -6.77 -8.35 7.30
CA MET A 118 -5.79 -8.98 8.18
C MET A 118 -6.05 -8.65 9.65
N LEU A 119 -6.27 -7.38 9.97
CA LEU A 119 -6.47 -6.89 11.33
C LEU A 119 -7.83 -7.30 11.94
N LYS A 120 -8.88 -7.50 11.12
CA LYS A 120 -10.22 -7.90 11.60
C LYS A 120 -10.31 -9.33 12.13
N ASN A 121 -9.40 -10.23 11.75
CA ASN A 121 -9.44 -11.62 12.26
C ASN A 121 -8.63 -11.80 13.55
N ASP A 122 -8.26 -10.70 14.20
CA ASP A 122 -7.52 -10.69 15.45
C ASP A 122 -8.41 -10.44 16.69
N ASN A 123 -9.73 -10.28 16.46
CA ASN A 123 -10.78 -10.26 17.49
C ASN A 123 -11.58 -11.57 17.48
#